data_AF-A0AB39U4C5-F1
#
_entry.id   AF-A0AB39U4C5-F1
#
_cell.length_a   1.000
_cell.length_b   1.000
_cell.length_c   1.000
_cell.angle_alpha   90.00
_cell.angle_beta   90.00
_cell.angle_gamma   90.00
#
_symmetry.space_group_name_H-M   'P 1'
#
loop_
_entity.id
_entity.type
_entity.pdbx_description
1 polymer ?
#
loop_
_entity_poly.entity_id
_entity_poly.type
_entity_poly.pdbx_seq_one_letter_code
_entity_poly.pdbx_strand_id
1 'polypeptide(L)' 'MTAVRPSAHRIGPPVMLDDATIVRRREALEHEYGTLHDLIVKRNGIGLNPQERIALRKLEALDYLEGE' A
#
# COMPACT_ATOMS: atom_id res chain seq x y z
N MET A 1 1.89 7.21 45.18
CA MET A 1 1.62 6.48 43.93
C MET A 1 1.39 7.51 42.84
N THR A 2 2.35 7.69 41.94
CA THR A 2 2.34 8.77 40.95
C THR A 2 1.65 8.28 39.68
N ALA A 3 0.50 8.87 39.33
CA ALA A 3 -0.24 8.53 38.12
C ALA A 3 0.51 9.02 36.88
N VAL A 4 1.03 8.08 36.08
CA VAL A 4 1.64 8.36 34.78
C VAL A 4 0.52 8.74 33.82
N ARG A 5 0.43 10.02 33.46
CA ARG A 5 -0.50 10.51 32.44
C ARG A 5 -0.05 9.97 31.08
N PRO A 6 -0.93 9.39 30.24
CA PRO A 6 -0.56 8.97 28.90
C PRO A 6 -0.23 10.22 28.07
N SER A 7 1.05 10.38 27.71
CA SER A 7 1.46 11.36 26.72
C SER A 7 0.80 10.98 25.40
N ALA A 8 -0.07 11.85 24.89
CA ALA A 8 -0.66 11.70 23.56
C ALA A 8 0.48 11.55 22.55
N HIS A 9 0.60 10.35 21.96
CA HIS A 9 1.47 10.14 20.82
C HIS A 9 0.95 11.05 19.71
N ARG A 10 1.70 12.11 19.39
CA ARG A 10 1.42 12.92 18.20
C ARG A 10 1.71 12.04 17.01
N ILE A 11 0.66 11.40 16.49
CA ILE A 11 0.68 10.85 15.14
C ILE A 11 0.97 12.07 14.26
N GLY A 12 2.05 12.02 13.48
CA GLY A 12 2.46 13.13 12.61
C GLY A 12 1.30 13.61 11.72
N PRO A 13 1.41 14.79 11.10
CA PRO A 13 0.39 15.27 10.18
C PRO A 13 0.05 14.15 9.19
N PRO A 14 -1.24 13.96 8.85
CA PRO A 14 -1.63 12.96 7.86
C PRO A 14 -0.79 13.22 6.62
N VAL A 15 -0.01 12.21 6.21
CA VAL A 15 0.68 12.27 4.93
C VAL A 15 -0.43 12.22 3.90
N MET A 16 -0.86 13.39 3.41
CA MET A 16 -1.61 13.44 2.17
C MET A 16 -0.63 12.90 1.13
N LEU A 17 -0.89 11.70 0.66
CA LEU A 17 -0.21 11.16 -0.50
C LEU A 17 -0.60 12.08 -1.66
N ASP A 18 0.26 13.04 -2.00
CA ASP A 18 0.11 13.83 -3.21
C ASP A 18 -0.02 12.86 -4.40
N ASP A 19 -0.82 13.19 -5.41
CA ASP A 19 -1.06 12.31 -6.58
C ASP A 19 0.26 11.81 -7.20
N ALA A 20 1.29 12.66 -7.24
CA ALA A 20 2.62 12.30 -7.72
C ALA A 20 3.30 11.20 -6.86
N THR A 21 3.03 11.17 -5.56
CA THR A 21 3.53 10.13 -4.65
C THR A 21 2.75 8.83 -4.81
N ILE A 22 1.44 8.91 -5.07
CA ILE A 22 0.60 7.74 -5.40
C ILE A 22 1.11 7.07 -6.66
N VAL A 23 1.28 7.85 -7.74
CA VAL A 23 1.79 7.36 -9.03
C VAL A 23 3.18 6.74 -8.88
N ARG A 24 4.13 7.43 -8.24
CA ARG A 24 5.47 6.87 -8.00
C ARG A 24 5.44 5.56 -7.21
N ARG A 25 4.49 5.43 -6.28
CA ARG A 25 4.35 4.23 -5.46
C ARG A 25 3.70 3.09 -6.23
N ARG A 26 2.76 3.39 -7.13
CA ARG A 26 2.22 2.44 -8.11
C ARG A 26 3.36 1.96 -9.03
N GLU A 27 4.07 2.87 -9.69
CA GLU A 27 5.19 2.55 -10.60
C GLU A 27 6.26 1.68 -9.93
N ALA A 28 6.63 1.98 -8.68
CA ALA A 28 7.61 1.18 -7.94
C ALA A 28 7.11 -0.27 -7.68
N LEU A 29 5.83 -0.42 -7.31
CA LEU A 29 5.23 -1.74 -7.08
C LEU A 29 5.07 -2.52 -8.38
N GLU A 30 4.68 -1.86 -9.47
CA GLU A 30 4.54 -2.47 -10.79
C GLU A 30 5.89 -2.90 -11.36
N HIS A 31 6.95 -2.11 -11.16
CA HIS A 31 8.29 -2.46 -11.59
C HIS A 31 8.86 -3.65 -10.81
N GLU A 32 8.57 -3.78 -9.51
CA GLU A 32 9.13 -4.84 -8.66
C GLU A 32 8.31 -6.15 -8.72
N TYR A 33 6.98 -6.06 -8.78
CA TYR A 33 6.07 -7.21 -8.63
C TYR A 33 5.18 -7.46 -9.85
N GLY A 34 5.15 -6.56 -10.83
CA GLY A 34 4.24 -6.59 -11.97
C GLY A 34 2.94 -5.82 -11.71
N THR A 35 2.14 -5.65 -12.76
CA THR A 35 0.89 -4.89 -12.69
C THR A 35 -0.14 -5.57 -11.79
N LEU A 36 -1.18 -4.82 -11.40
CA LEU A 36 -2.34 -5.39 -10.69
C LEU A 36 -2.90 -6.60 -11.44
N HIS A 37 -3.01 -6.50 -12.77
CA HIS A 37 -3.50 -7.57 -13.62
C HIS A 37 -2.58 -8.80 -13.58
N ASP A 38 -1.26 -8.61 -13.72
CA ASP A 38 -0.28 -9.71 -13.65
C ASP A 38 -0.37 -10.45 -12.31
N LEU A 39 -0.49 -9.71 -11.21
CA LEU A 39 -0.64 -10.30 -9.88
C LEU A 39 -1.96 -11.06 -9.72
N ILE A 40 -3.07 -10.58 -10.29
CA ILE A 40 -4.35 -11.29 -10.29
C ILE A 40 -4.25 -12.59 -11.12
N VAL A 41 -3.67 -12.52 -12.32
CA VAL A 41 -3.47 -13.70 -13.18
C VAL A 41 -2.58 -14.72 -12.47
N LYS A 42 -1.47 -14.27 -11.89
CA LYS A 42 -0.54 -15.13 -11.15
C LYS A 42 -1.18 -15.77 -9.93
N ARG A 43 -1.99 -15.01 -9.17
CA ARG A 43 -2.80 -15.51 -8.05
C ARG A 43 -3.71 -16.65 -8.46
N ASN A 44 -4.37 -16.51 -9.62
CA ASN A 44 -5.35 -17.48 -10.10
C ASN A 44 -4.70 -18.72 -10.75
N GLY A 45 -3.46 -18.58 -11.26
CA GLY A 45 -2.74 -19.69 -11.91
C GLY A 45 -1.90 -20.52 -10.94
N ILE A 46 -0.86 -19.92 -10.36
CA ILE A 46 0.20 -20.60 -9.60
C ILE A 46 0.17 -20.23 -8.11
N GLY A 47 -0.50 -19.14 -7.77
CA GLY A 47 -0.53 -18.54 -6.43
C GLY A 47 0.54 -17.46 -6.24
N LEU A 48 0.24 -16.51 -5.36
CA LEU A 48 1.15 -15.40 -5.02
C LEU A 48 2.03 -15.75 -3.83
N ASN A 49 3.30 -15.32 -3.91
CA ASN A 49 4.20 -15.31 -2.77
C ASN A 49 3.77 -14.23 -1.73
N PRO A 50 4.26 -14.26 -0.49
CA PRO A 50 3.82 -13.33 0.55
C PRO A 50 4.03 -11.85 0.20
N GLN A 51 5.12 -11.51 -0.48
CA GLN A 51 5.43 -10.13 -0.89
C GLN A 51 4.50 -9.66 -2.00
N GLU A 52 4.23 -10.51 -2.98
CA GLU A 52 3.27 -10.26 -4.06
C GLU A 52 1.84 -10.09 -3.55
N ARG A 53 1.44 -10.81 -2.50
CA ARG A 53 0.14 -10.60 -1.84
C ARG A 53 0.04 -9.22 -1.20
N ILE A 54 1.14 -8.76 -0.59
CA ILE A 54 1.23 -7.42 -0.01
C ILE A 54 1.22 -6.37 -1.12
N ALA A 55 1.95 -6.60 -2.21
CA ALA A 55 1.98 -5.73 -3.37
C ALA A 55 0.59 -5.60 -4.02
N LEU A 56 -0.12 -6.72 -4.22
CA LEU A 56 -1.48 -6.73 -4.75
C LEU A 56 -2.41 -5.86 -3.88
N ARG A 57 -2.42 -6.07 -2.55
CA ARG A 57 -3.26 -5.25 -1.66
C ARG A 57 -2.88 -3.77 -1.67
N LYS A 58 -1.59 -3.45 -1.83
CA LYS A 58 -1.13 -2.06 -1.94
C LYS A 58 -1.58 -1.43 -3.24
N LEU A 59 -1.50 -2.15 -4.36
CA LEU A 59 -1.99 -1.70 -5.65
C LEU A 59 -3.52 -1.52 -5.63
N GLU A 60 -4.29 -2.46 -5.07
CA GLU A 60 -5.74 -2.31 -4.85
C GLU A 60 -6.09 -1.08 -4.00
N ALA A 61 -5.28 -0.78 -2.97
CA ALA A 61 -5.48 0.39 -2.14
C ALA A 61 -5.11 1.70 -2.85
N LEU A 62 -4.10 1.69 -3.74
CA LEU A 62 -3.74 2.85 -4.56
C LEU A 62 -4.82 3.12 -5.61
N ASP A 63 -5.36 2.08 -6.24
CA ASP A 63 -6.49 2.16 -7.18
C ASP A 63 -7.70 2.84 -6.55
N TYR A 64 -8.06 2.43 -5.32
CA TYR A 64 -9.12 3.07 -4.55
C TYR A 64 -8.85 4.55 -4.21
N LEU A 65 -7.59 4.93 -4.02
CA LEU A 65 -7.19 6.32 -3.75
C LEU A 65 -7.17 7.18 -5.02
N GLU A 66 -6.92 6.58 -6.18
CA GLU A 66 -6.98 7.25 -7.49
C GLU A 66 -8.41 7.47 -7.97
N GLY A 67 -9.39 6.77 -7.39
CA GLY A 67 -10.81 6.98 -7.65
C GLY A 67 -11.32 6.36 -8.95
N GLU A 68 -10.60 5.37 -9.49
CA GLU A 68 -11.04 4.52 -10.61
C GLU A 68 -11.92 3.35 -10.14
#